data_AF-A0A8B6FR82-F1
#
_entry.id   AF-A0A8B6FR82-F1
#
_cell.length_a   1.000
_cell.length_b   1.000
_cell.length_c   1.000
_cell.angle_alpha   90.00
_cell.angle_beta   90.00
_cell.angle_gamma   90.00
#
_symmetry.space_group_name_H-M   'P 1'
#
loop_
_entity.id
_entity.type
_entity.pdbx_description
1 polymer ?
#
loop_
_entity_poly.entity_id
_entity_poly.type
_entity_poly.pdbx_seq_one_letter_code
_entity_poly.pdbx_strand_id
1 'polypeptide(L)'
;MSSSPSIRFREEGNKIYLTATQKFTPALQRDRLQTALNLYYKAYNTSQNHDEKSSSAKNLGMVSWRLGNVADALNDRASVIVHFYKEAFQYTSEAWLKSRDVKTNDWRNNLCTTAIGFWEDLKKGRACTIEFDKRVKVFYDVLQKIEIPTVKAECYIHIATCHFHAGVTAIQEKNFKVAMYQMRECYYPVTEAASCGRTIPLPHIEQEAEVLESDVLMHQCIAESMQANQIGEELFRKLLMDEEKLNIDMVYEVIDWHTKAVLKTREITEVEMKP
;
A
#
# COMPACT_ATOMS: atom_id res chain seq x y z
N MET A 1 1.25 -33.54 31.95
CA MET A 1 1.29 -33.64 30.47
C MET A 1 2.57 -32.95 30.01
N SER A 2 3.43 -33.61 29.23
CA SER A 2 4.62 -32.94 28.69
C SER A 2 4.19 -31.91 27.65
N SER A 3 4.76 -30.70 27.70
CA SER A 3 4.53 -29.70 26.66
C SER A 3 4.93 -30.25 25.29
N SER A 4 4.13 -29.97 24.27
CA SER A 4 4.41 -30.42 22.90
C SER A 4 5.76 -29.87 22.41
N PRO A 5 6.43 -30.53 21.47
CA PRO A 5 7.67 -30.02 20.89
C PRO A 5 7.53 -28.58 20.35
N SER A 6 6.37 -28.26 19.75
CA SER A 6 6.08 -26.91 19.25
C SER A 6 6.11 -25.86 20.37
N ILE A 7 5.43 -26.12 21.49
CA ILE A 7 5.42 -25.21 22.64
C ILE A 7 6.84 -25.00 23.19
N ARG A 8 7.61 -26.09 23.35
CA ARG A 8 8.99 -26.02 23.87
C ARG A 8 9.90 -25.16 23.00
N PHE A 9 9.89 -25.36 21.68
CA PHE A 9 10.68 -24.56 20.75
C PHE A 9 10.25 -23.09 20.73
N ARG A 10 8.94 -22.80 20.82
CA ARG A 10 8.43 -21.43 20.95
C ARG A 10 8.92 -20.76 22.23
N GLU A 11 8.85 -21.44 23.37
CA GLU A 11 9.31 -20.90 24.65
C GLU A 11 10.82 -20.60 24.64
N GLU A 12 11.62 -21.50 24.08
CA GLU A 12 13.05 -21.30 23.90
C GLU A 12 13.35 -20.14 22.95
N GLY A 13 12.65 -20.09 21.81
CA GLY A 13 12.76 -18.99 20.86
C GLY A 13 12.37 -17.64 21.47
N ASN A 14 11.31 -17.59 22.28
CA ASN A 14 10.87 -16.38 22.97
C ASN A 14 11.95 -15.85 23.92
N LYS A 15 12.62 -16.74 24.67
CA LYS A 15 13.73 -16.34 25.55
C LYS A 15 14.82 -15.64 24.76
N ILE A 16 15.26 -16.22 23.64
CA ILE A 16 16.32 -15.63 22.80
C ILE A 16 15.83 -14.34 22.14
N TYR A 17 14.62 -14.32 21.59
CA TYR A 17 14.02 -13.16 20.94
C TYR A 17 13.97 -11.93 21.86
N LEU A 18 13.62 -12.12 23.13
CA LEU A 18 13.60 -11.04 24.13
C LEU A 18 14.99 -10.48 24.44
N THR A 19 16.04 -11.28 24.29
CA THR A 19 17.42 -10.80 24.48
C THR A 19 17.95 -9.96 23.32
N ALA A 20 17.31 -9.96 22.15
CA ALA A 20 17.68 -9.12 21.02
C ALA A 20 17.24 -7.65 21.26
N THR A 21 17.76 -7.00 22.30
CA THR A 21 17.38 -5.63 22.69
C THR A 21 18.09 -4.56 21.85
N GLN A 22 17.49 -3.37 21.76
CA GLN A 22 18.08 -2.20 21.08
C GLN A 22 19.41 -1.73 21.69
N LYS A 23 19.75 -2.17 22.92
CA LYS A 23 21.04 -1.87 23.57
C LYS A 23 22.22 -2.56 22.89
N PHE A 24 21.98 -3.64 22.16
CA PHE A 24 23.02 -4.37 21.44
C PHE A 24 23.24 -3.80 20.05
N THR A 25 24.43 -4.01 19.50
CA THR A 25 24.72 -3.67 18.10
C THR A 25 23.76 -4.42 17.17
N PRO A 26 23.35 -3.82 16.04
CA PRO A 26 22.44 -4.47 15.09
C PRO A 26 22.93 -5.85 14.63
N ALA A 27 24.24 -6.06 14.49
CA ALA A 27 24.82 -7.36 14.14
C ALA A 27 24.52 -8.45 15.19
N LEU A 28 24.64 -8.12 16.48
CA LEU A 28 24.29 -9.04 17.56
C LEU A 28 22.78 -9.25 17.68
N GLN A 29 21.97 -8.23 17.39
CA GLN A 29 20.52 -8.40 17.29
C GLN A 29 20.16 -9.38 16.17
N ARG A 30 20.77 -9.25 14.99
CA ARG A 30 20.55 -10.16 13.84
C ARG A 30 20.85 -11.61 14.22
N ASP A 31 22.01 -11.87 14.83
CA ASP A 31 22.42 -13.23 15.24
C ASP A 31 21.41 -13.88 16.21
N ARG A 32 20.97 -13.14 17.22
CA ARG A 32 19.96 -13.59 18.19
C ARG A 32 18.60 -13.83 17.53
N LEU A 33 18.17 -12.91 16.66
CA LEU A 33 16.90 -13.05 15.94
C LEU A 33 16.93 -14.23 14.96
N GLN A 34 18.05 -14.48 14.27
CA GLN A 34 18.22 -15.63 13.40
C GLN A 34 18.15 -16.95 14.20
N THR A 35 18.74 -16.98 15.39
CA THR A 35 18.65 -18.13 16.30
C THR A 35 17.20 -18.37 16.74
N ALA A 36 16.47 -17.31 17.12
CA ALA A 36 15.05 -17.40 17.48
C ALA A 36 14.19 -17.85 16.28
N LEU A 37 14.46 -17.35 15.08
CA LEU A 37 13.78 -17.73 13.84
C LEU A 37 13.91 -19.24 13.59
N ASN A 38 15.10 -19.81 13.72
CA ASN A 38 15.33 -21.25 13.56
C ASN A 38 14.51 -22.09 14.55
N LEU A 39 14.37 -21.63 15.79
CA LEU A 39 13.53 -22.29 16.80
C LEU A 39 12.04 -22.17 16.45
N TYR A 40 11.58 -21.02 15.99
CA TYR A 40 10.20 -20.84 15.56
C TYR A 40 9.85 -21.66 14.31
N TYR A 41 10.80 -21.86 13.39
CA TYR A 41 10.62 -22.77 12.26
C TYR A 41 10.43 -24.21 12.74
N LYS A 42 11.24 -24.68 13.70
CA LYS A 42 11.05 -26.01 14.33
C LYS A 42 9.69 -26.10 15.02
N ALA A 43 9.28 -25.06 15.75
CA ALA A 43 7.97 -25.03 16.40
C ALA A 43 6.81 -25.14 15.39
N TYR A 44 6.88 -24.34 14.33
CA TYR A 44 5.88 -24.31 13.27
C TYR A 44 5.77 -25.65 12.53
N ASN A 45 6.90 -26.33 12.27
CA ASN A 45 6.93 -27.63 11.60
C ASN A 45 6.52 -28.80 12.50
N THR A 46 6.59 -28.64 13.82
CA THR A 46 6.20 -29.66 14.80
C THR A 46 4.84 -29.37 15.46
N SER A 47 4.14 -28.35 14.99
CA SER A 47 2.81 -27.97 15.49
C SER A 47 1.78 -29.04 15.13
N GLN A 48 0.99 -29.46 16.10
CA GLN A 48 0.05 -30.59 15.96
C GLN A 48 -1.40 -30.14 15.69
N ASN A 49 -1.70 -28.86 15.93
CA ASN A 49 -3.04 -28.30 15.79
C ASN A 49 -2.99 -26.83 15.35
N HIS A 50 -4.16 -26.27 15.04
CA HIS A 50 -4.28 -24.89 14.59
C HIS A 50 -3.91 -23.85 15.65
N ASP A 51 -4.07 -24.15 16.94
CA ASP A 51 -3.69 -23.26 18.04
C ASP A 51 -2.17 -23.06 18.10
N GLU A 52 -1.42 -24.16 18.05
CA GLU A 52 0.04 -24.16 18.00
C GLU A 52 0.56 -23.56 16.70
N LYS A 53 -0.07 -23.90 15.57
CA LYS A 53 0.32 -23.41 14.25
C LYS A 53 0.17 -21.90 14.14
N SER A 54 -0.99 -21.36 14.55
CA SER A 54 -1.24 -19.91 14.57
C SER A 54 -0.28 -19.18 15.51
N SER A 55 0.01 -19.75 16.67
CA SER A 55 0.94 -19.16 17.64
C SER A 55 2.40 -19.20 17.16
N SER A 56 2.79 -20.23 16.41
CA SER A 56 4.13 -20.34 15.82
C SER A 56 4.30 -19.42 14.62
N ALA A 57 3.29 -19.34 13.76
CA ALA A 57 3.25 -18.43 12.62
C ALA A 57 3.30 -16.96 13.08
N LYS A 58 2.57 -16.58 14.14
CA LYS A 58 2.70 -15.23 14.74
C LYS A 58 4.15 -14.92 15.14
N ASN A 59 4.82 -15.86 15.78
CA ASN A 59 6.21 -15.67 16.21
C ASN A 59 7.17 -15.55 15.02
N LEU A 60 6.98 -16.34 13.96
CA LEU A 60 7.71 -16.20 12.69
C LEU A 60 7.49 -14.81 12.07
N GLY A 61 6.24 -14.35 12.01
CA GLY A 61 5.91 -13.02 11.49
C GLY A 61 6.63 -11.89 12.25
N MET A 62 6.58 -11.95 13.59
CA MET A 62 7.23 -10.97 14.47
C MET A 62 8.76 -10.95 14.31
N VAL A 63 9.42 -12.12 14.26
CA VAL A 63 10.87 -12.17 14.13
C VAL A 63 11.34 -11.74 12.75
N SER A 64 10.61 -12.09 11.68
CA SER A 64 10.93 -11.64 10.32
C SER A 64 10.79 -10.11 10.19
N TRP A 65 9.72 -9.50 10.71
CA TRP A 65 9.60 -8.04 10.74
C TRP A 65 10.81 -7.39 11.44
N ARG A 66 11.17 -7.92 12.62
CA ARG A 66 12.30 -7.38 13.39
C ARG A 66 13.65 -7.58 12.70
N LEU A 67 13.83 -8.69 11.98
CA LEU A 67 14.99 -8.91 11.11
C LEU A 67 15.02 -7.90 9.95
N GLY A 68 13.87 -7.56 9.37
CA GLY A 68 13.72 -6.49 8.38
C GLY A 68 14.21 -5.14 8.91
N ASN A 69 13.74 -4.75 10.11
CA ASN A 69 14.19 -3.51 10.77
C ASN A 69 15.70 -3.51 11.07
N VAL A 70 16.26 -4.65 11.49
CA VAL A 70 17.71 -4.78 11.73
C VAL A 70 18.52 -4.76 10.44
N ALA A 71 18.02 -5.39 9.38
CA ALA A 71 18.61 -5.36 8.05
C ALA A 71 18.65 -3.92 7.50
N ASP A 72 17.57 -3.15 7.73
CA ASP A 72 17.56 -1.73 7.43
C ASP A 72 18.59 -0.98 8.29
N ALA A 73 18.65 -1.18 9.60
CA ALA A 73 19.67 -0.53 10.44
C ALA A 73 21.12 -0.85 10.03
N LEU A 74 21.36 -2.01 9.38
CA LEU A 74 22.68 -2.46 8.93
C LEU A 74 23.03 -2.08 7.50
N ASN A 75 22.15 -1.37 6.78
CA ASN A 75 22.38 -1.03 5.37
C ASN A 75 22.49 -2.23 4.44
N ASP A 76 21.69 -3.27 4.73
CA ASP A 76 21.52 -4.36 3.79
C ASP A 76 20.80 -3.87 2.51
N ARG A 77 20.88 -4.70 1.46
CA ARG A 77 20.18 -4.45 0.19
C ARG A 77 18.67 -4.37 0.43
N ALA A 78 17.99 -3.45 -0.26
CA ALA A 78 16.54 -3.29 -0.18
C ALA A 78 15.77 -4.61 -0.43
N SER A 79 16.25 -5.47 -1.33
CA SER A 79 15.62 -6.78 -1.58
C SER A 79 15.63 -7.70 -0.36
N VAL A 80 16.63 -7.62 0.52
CA VAL A 80 16.72 -8.38 1.76
C VAL A 80 15.69 -7.85 2.77
N ILE A 81 15.59 -6.51 2.89
CA ILE A 81 14.62 -5.87 3.76
C ILE A 81 13.19 -6.25 3.32
N VAL A 82 12.87 -6.09 2.04
CA VAL A 82 11.56 -6.44 1.47
C VAL A 82 11.25 -7.92 1.64
N HIS A 83 12.25 -8.81 1.48
CA HIS A 83 12.06 -10.24 1.73
C HIS A 83 11.57 -10.51 3.16
N PHE A 84 12.20 -9.90 4.17
CA PHE A 84 11.79 -10.06 5.56
C PHE A 84 10.39 -9.50 5.85
N TYR A 85 10.00 -8.38 5.24
CA TYR A 85 8.61 -7.90 5.34
C TYR A 85 7.61 -8.85 4.65
N LYS A 86 7.96 -9.42 3.49
CA LYS A 86 7.12 -10.43 2.82
C LYS A 86 6.91 -11.65 3.71
N GLU A 87 7.95 -12.15 4.36
CA GLU A 87 7.82 -13.23 5.35
C GLU A 87 6.96 -12.80 6.55
N ALA A 88 7.17 -11.58 7.06
CA ALA A 88 6.41 -11.05 8.19
C ALA A 88 4.89 -11.06 7.91
N PHE A 89 4.48 -10.56 6.75
CA PHE A 89 3.08 -10.55 6.32
C PHE A 89 2.56 -11.94 5.96
N GLN A 90 3.35 -12.77 5.30
CA GLN A 90 2.97 -14.14 4.97
C GLN A 90 2.64 -14.95 6.23
N TYR A 91 3.54 -14.97 7.22
CA TYR A 91 3.33 -15.73 8.44
C TYR A 91 2.25 -15.13 9.34
N THR A 92 2.11 -13.81 9.36
CA THR A 92 1.02 -13.15 10.09
C THR A 92 -0.34 -13.45 9.46
N SER A 93 -0.43 -13.45 8.13
CA SER A 93 -1.65 -13.86 7.41
C SER A 93 -2.00 -15.32 7.69
N GLU A 94 -1.01 -16.20 7.67
CA GLU A 94 -1.25 -17.60 8.04
C GLU A 94 -1.71 -17.75 9.49
N ALA A 95 -1.09 -17.02 10.42
CA ALA A 95 -1.49 -17.00 11.82
C ALA A 95 -2.94 -16.57 11.98
N TRP A 96 -3.37 -15.54 11.24
CA TRP A 96 -4.76 -15.07 11.22
C TRP A 96 -5.71 -16.15 10.73
N LEU A 97 -5.43 -16.78 9.59
CA LEU A 97 -6.29 -17.83 9.01
C LEU A 97 -6.44 -19.03 9.95
N LYS A 98 -5.34 -19.51 10.52
CA LYS A 98 -5.37 -20.68 11.42
C LYS A 98 -5.94 -20.36 12.80
N SER A 99 -6.09 -19.08 13.15
CA SER A 99 -6.61 -18.67 14.46
C SER A 99 -8.13 -18.62 14.56
N ARG A 100 -8.86 -18.70 13.43
CA ARG A 100 -10.30 -18.40 13.33
C ARG A 100 -11.17 -19.09 14.39
N ASP A 101 -10.91 -20.37 14.64
CA ASP A 101 -11.74 -21.22 15.51
C ASP A 101 -11.07 -21.59 16.84
N VAL A 102 -9.83 -21.13 17.05
CA VAL A 102 -8.98 -21.57 18.18
C VAL A 102 -8.46 -20.41 19.04
N LYS A 103 -8.48 -19.17 18.54
CA LYS A 103 -8.07 -17.97 19.30
C LYS A 103 -9.24 -17.01 19.48
N THR A 104 -9.14 -16.18 20.52
CA THR A 104 -10.12 -15.11 20.79
C THR A 104 -10.05 -14.00 19.75
N ASN A 105 -11.15 -13.25 19.61
CA ASN A 105 -11.18 -12.06 18.77
C ASN A 105 -10.14 -11.01 19.21
N ASP A 106 -9.88 -10.85 20.50
CA ASP A 106 -8.84 -9.93 20.99
C ASP A 106 -7.44 -10.33 20.52
N TRP A 107 -7.13 -11.63 20.55
CA TRP A 107 -5.85 -12.13 20.05
C TRP A 107 -5.70 -11.83 18.55
N ARG A 108 -6.78 -12.02 17.79
CA ARG A 108 -6.86 -11.72 16.37
C ARG A 108 -6.71 -10.22 16.11
N ASN A 109 -7.48 -9.36 16.77
CA ASN A 109 -7.39 -7.91 16.62
C ASN A 109 -5.98 -7.39 16.92
N ASN A 110 -5.32 -7.90 17.95
CA ASN A 110 -3.92 -7.59 18.24
C ASN A 110 -2.97 -7.98 17.09
N LEU A 111 -3.25 -9.08 16.39
CA LEU A 111 -2.49 -9.50 15.21
C LEU A 111 -2.70 -8.55 14.03
N CYS A 112 -3.92 -8.04 13.82
CA CYS A 112 -4.18 -6.97 12.85
C CYS A 112 -3.38 -5.71 13.18
N THR A 113 -3.48 -5.20 14.42
CA THR A 113 -2.72 -4.01 14.84
C THR A 113 -1.22 -4.20 14.67
N THR A 114 -0.72 -5.40 14.96
CA THR A 114 0.69 -5.76 14.74
C THR A 114 1.06 -5.68 13.26
N ALA A 115 0.25 -6.25 12.37
CA ALA A 115 0.50 -6.23 10.93
C ALA A 115 0.41 -4.82 10.32
N ILE A 116 -0.49 -3.97 10.83
CA ILE A 116 -0.53 -2.54 10.48
C ILE A 116 0.79 -1.87 10.90
N GLY A 117 1.29 -2.17 12.10
CA GLY A 117 2.61 -1.69 12.55
C GLY A 117 3.75 -2.11 11.62
N PHE A 118 3.71 -3.32 11.05
CA PHE A 118 4.70 -3.76 10.06
C PHE A 118 4.64 -2.89 8.80
N TRP A 119 3.44 -2.56 8.33
CA TRP A 119 3.25 -1.69 7.17
C TRP A 119 3.78 -0.27 7.44
N GLU A 120 3.47 0.29 8.61
CA GLU A 120 3.96 1.61 9.02
C GLU A 120 5.49 1.69 9.05
N ASP A 121 6.16 0.65 9.55
CA ASP A 121 7.62 0.60 9.55
C ASP A 121 8.19 0.46 8.14
N LEU A 122 7.59 -0.37 7.28
CA LEU A 122 8.02 -0.53 5.89
C LEU A 122 7.98 0.81 5.15
N LYS A 123 6.90 1.58 5.32
CA LYS A 123 6.73 2.90 4.69
C LYS A 123 7.83 3.89 5.09
N LYS A 124 8.29 3.82 6.34
CA LYS A 124 9.33 4.70 6.90
C LYS A 124 10.75 4.21 6.59
N GLY A 125 10.88 2.91 6.31
CA GLY A 125 12.16 2.26 6.02
C GLY A 125 12.73 2.62 4.65
N ARG A 126 14.03 2.40 4.47
CA ARG A 126 14.74 2.82 3.24
C ARG A 126 14.40 2.01 2.00
N ALA A 127 13.82 0.82 2.19
CA ALA A 127 13.24 0.06 1.09
C ALA A 127 12.16 0.87 0.34
N CYS A 128 11.57 1.88 0.99
CA CYS A 128 10.52 2.73 0.44
C CYS A 128 10.93 4.21 0.30
N THR A 129 12.20 4.57 0.52
CA THR A 129 12.73 5.93 0.24
C THR A 129 13.30 6.08 -1.18
N ILE A 130 13.01 5.10 -2.04
CA ILE A 130 13.41 5.06 -3.44
C ILE A 130 12.42 5.84 -4.32
N GLU A 131 12.73 5.93 -5.62
CA GLU A 131 11.84 6.52 -6.62
C GLU A 131 10.41 5.94 -6.53
N PHE A 132 9.42 6.81 -6.79
CA PHE A 132 8.00 6.52 -6.64
C PHE A 132 7.58 5.17 -7.26
N ASP A 133 7.92 4.93 -8.53
CA ASP A 133 7.52 3.72 -9.24
C ASP A 133 8.09 2.44 -8.60
N LYS A 134 9.34 2.50 -8.13
CA LYS A 134 9.97 1.36 -7.46
C LYS A 134 9.34 1.13 -6.08
N ARG A 135 9.00 2.21 -5.36
CA ARG A 135 8.33 2.15 -4.07
C ARG A 135 6.93 1.52 -4.19
N VAL A 136 6.14 1.93 -5.17
CA VAL A 136 4.81 1.35 -5.44
C VAL A 136 4.92 -0.14 -5.78
N LYS A 137 5.90 -0.55 -6.58
CA LYS A 137 6.17 -1.97 -6.86
C LYS A 137 6.46 -2.77 -5.60
N VAL A 138 7.28 -2.22 -4.69
CA VAL A 138 7.55 -2.86 -3.39
C VAL A 138 6.27 -3.04 -2.58
N PHE A 139 5.40 -2.02 -2.55
CA PHE A 139 4.11 -2.12 -1.85
C PHE A 139 3.23 -3.23 -2.42
N TYR A 140 3.07 -3.31 -3.74
CA TYR A 140 2.30 -4.40 -4.36
C TYR A 140 2.93 -5.78 -4.13
N ASP A 141 4.26 -5.89 -4.19
CA ASP A 141 4.97 -7.15 -3.94
C ASP A 141 4.76 -7.69 -2.51
N VAL A 142 4.64 -6.79 -1.53
CA VAL A 142 4.34 -7.14 -0.14
C VAL A 142 2.85 -7.42 0.05
N LEU A 143 1.98 -6.63 -0.58
CA LEU A 143 0.52 -6.78 -0.50
C LEU A 143 0.04 -8.16 -0.95
N GLN A 144 0.72 -8.78 -1.93
CA GLN A 144 0.45 -10.17 -2.36
C GLN A 144 0.57 -11.21 -1.23
N LYS A 145 1.22 -10.88 -0.11
CA LYS A 145 1.38 -11.77 1.05
C LYS A 145 0.38 -11.49 2.18
N ILE A 146 -0.48 -10.50 2.01
CA ILE A 146 -1.45 -10.07 3.02
C ILE A 146 -2.81 -10.70 2.73
N GLU A 147 -3.29 -11.55 3.64
CA GLU A 147 -4.62 -12.18 3.58
C GLU A 147 -5.54 -11.72 4.72
N ILE A 148 -5.07 -10.82 5.59
CA ILE A 148 -5.88 -10.20 6.64
C ILE A 148 -6.70 -9.08 6.00
N PRO A 149 -8.05 -9.17 5.92
CA PRO A 149 -8.85 -8.25 5.11
C PRO A 149 -8.68 -6.77 5.50
N THR A 150 -8.72 -6.45 6.81
CA THR A 150 -8.55 -5.07 7.30
C THR A 150 -7.20 -4.48 6.90
N VAL A 151 -6.11 -5.23 7.15
CA VAL A 151 -4.75 -4.79 6.82
C VAL A 151 -4.60 -4.63 5.31
N LYS A 152 -5.14 -5.57 4.52
CA LYS A 152 -5.09 -5.53 3.07
C LYS A 152 -5.79 -4.31 2.52
N ALA A 153 -6.97 -3.99 3.04
CA ALA A 153 -7.75 -2.82 2.65
C ALA A 153 -7.02 -1.51 2.98
N GLU A 154 -6.47 -1.38 4.19
CA GLU A 154 -5.64 -0.21 4.58
C GLU A 154 -4.42 -0.04 3.67
N CYS A 155 -3.76 -1.14 3.29
CA CYS A 155 -2.62 -1.09 2.38
C CYS A 155 -3.03 -0.64 0.97
N TYR A 156 -4.18 -1.10 0.46
CA TYR A 156 -4.71 -0.62 -0.82
C TYR A 156 -5.04 0.87 -0.78
N ILE A 157 -5.75 1.33 0.25
CA ILE A 157 -6.02 2.77 0.45
C ILE A 157 -4.72 3.56 0.45
N HIS A 158 -3.70 3.12 1.19
CA HIS A 158 -2.41 3.79 1.20
C HIS A 158 -1.76 3.87 -0.19
N ILE A 159 -1.84 2.81 -1.00
CA ILE A 159 -1.31 2.82 -2.38
C ILE A 159 -2.10 3.79 -3.26
N ALA A 160 -3.43 3.78 -3.18
CA ALA A 160 -4.29 4.73 -3.89
C ALA A 160 -3.94 6.18 -3.52
N THR A 161 -3.78 6.46 -2.24
CA THR A 161 -3.37 7.76 -1.72
C THR A 161 -1.98 8.17 -2.25
N CYS A 162 -1.04 7.25 -2.42
CA CYS A 162 0.25 7.54 -3.04
C CYS A 162 0.10 8.00 -4.50
N HIS A 163 -0.70 7.29 -5.30
CA HIS A 163 -0.99 7.66 -6.69
C HIS A 163 -1.71 9.00 -6.78
N PHE A 164 -2.72 9.21 -5.92
CA PHE A 164 -3.47 10.46 -5.87
C PHE A 164 -2.55 11.67 -5.62
N HIS A 165 -1.70 11.62 -4.58
CA HIS A 165 -0.75 12.70 -4.30
C HIS A 165 0.23 12.94 -5.45
N ALA A 166 0.72 11.88 -6.10
CA ALA A 166 1.58 12.00 -7.27
C ALA A 166 0.86 12.68 -8.44
N GLY A 167 -0.41 12.34 -8.66
CA GLY A 167 -1.23 12.96 -9.70
C GLY A 167 -1.56 14.43 -9.40
N VAL A 168 -1.90 14.78 -8.16
CA VAL A 168 -2.11 16.18 -7.74
C VAL A 168 -0.84 17.02 -7.93
N THR A 169 0.32 16.46 -7.57
CA THR A 169 1.61 17.13 -7.81
C THR A 169 1.84 17.37 -9.30
N ALA A 170 1.55 16.38 -10.15
CA ALA A 170 1.67 16.53 -11.60
C ALA A 170 0.70 17.59 -12.17
N ILE A 171 -0.51 17.74 -11.61
CA ILE A 171 -1.44 18.82 -11.97
C ILE A 171 -0.81 20.19 -11.67
N GLN A 172 -0.22 20.36 -10.48
CA GLN A 172 0.46 21.61 -10.08
C GLN A 172 1.65 21.93 -10.99
N GLU A 173 2.38 20.91 -11.45
CA GLU A 173 3.48 21.02 -12.40
C GLU A 173 3.03 21.20 -13.87
N LYS A 174 1.72 21.30 -14.10
CA LYS A 174 1.10 21.38 -15.44
C LYS A 174 1.36 20.16 -16.34
N ASN A 175 1.71 19.02 -15.74
CA ASN A 175 1.95 17.76 -16.44
C ASN A 175 0.68 16.89 -16.45
N PHE A 176 -0.29 17.24 -17.29
CA PHE A 176 -1.57 16.54 -17.38
C PHE A 176 -1.42 15.06 -17.75
N LYS A 177 -0.40 14.68 -18.53
CA LYS A 177 -0.18 13.28 -18.95
C LYS A 177 0.12 12.39 -17.75
N VAL A 178 1.03 12.83 -16.88
CA VAL A 178 1.35 12.10 -15.65
C VAL A 178 0.17 12.16 -14.68
N ALA A 179 -0.49 13.30 -14.55
CA ALA A 179 -1.68 13.43 -13.70
C ALA A 179 -2.76 12.40 -14.07
N MET A 180 -3.18 12.35 -15.34
CA MET A 180 -4.20 11.40 -15.82
C MET A 180 -3.76 9.94 -15.63
N TYR A 181 -2.47 9.63 -15.87
CA TYR A 181 -1.95 8.29 -15.62
C TYR A 181 -2.09 7.93 -14.13
N GLN A 182 -1.63 8.77 -13.23
CA GLN A 182 -1.68 8.49 -11.79
C GLN A 182 -3.11 8.41 -11.25
N MET A 183 -4.02 9.28 -11.71
CA MET A 183 -5.44 9.22 -11.35
C MET A 183 -6.09 7.91 -11.80
N ARG A 184 -5.73 7.41 -12.99
CA ARG A 184 -6.18 6.10 -13.46
C ARG A 184 -5.66 4.95 -12.59
N GLU A 185 -4.41 5.02 -12.14
CA GLU A 185 -3.81 4.00 -11.27
C GLU A 185 -4.46 3.96 -9.87
N CYS A 186 -5.22 4.99 -9.46
CA CYS A 186 -6.00 4.96 -8.21
C CYS A 186 -7.21 4.01 -8.26
N TYR A 187 -7.83 3.78 -9.42
CA TYR A 187 -9.11 3.04 -9.49
C TYR A 187 -9.00 1.61 -8.99
N TYR A 188 -7.93 0.89 -9.37
CA TYR A 188 -7.71 -0.48 -8.93
C TYR A 188 -7.60 -0.61 -7.41
N PRO A 189 -6.67 0.09 -6.72
CA PRO A 189 -6.55 -0.02 -5.28
C PRO A 189 -7.80 0.49 -4.52
N VAL A 190 -8.49 1.54 -4.99
CA VAL A 190 -9.75 1.99 -4.37
C VAL A 190 -10.84 0.92 -4.45
N THR A 191 -11.02 0.32 -5.63
CA THR A 191 -12.02 -0.74 -5.84
C THR A 191 -11.72 -1.97 -4.98
N GLU A 192 -10.45 -2.35 -4.86
CA GLU A 192 -10.01 -3.48 -4.04
C GLU A 192 -10.12 -3.21 -2.53
N ALA A 193 -9.88 -1.97 -2.09
CA ALA A 193 -10.13 -1.58 -0.70
C ALA A 193 -11.62 -1.71 -0.35
N ALA A 194 -12.50 -1.21 -1.21
CA ALA A 194 -13.95 -1.32 -1.04
C ALA A 194 -14.44 -2.79 -1.13
N SER A 195 -13.82 -3.63 -1.95
CA SER A 195 -14.17 -5.06 -2.05
C SER A 195 -13.86 -5.83 -0.76
N CYS A 196 -12.81 -5.43 -0.03
CA CYS A 196 -12.49 -6.00 1.27
C CYS A 196 -13.59 -5.71 2.32
N GLY A 197 -14.20 -4.52 2.28
CA GLY A 197 -15.34 -4.12 3.14
C GLY A 197 -16.59 -4.98 2.96
N ARG A 198 -16.79 -5.55 1.76
CA ARG A 198 -17.91 -6.48 1.51
C ARG A 198 -17.76 -7.83 2.21
N THR A 199 -16.53 -8.22 2.54
CA THR A 199 -16.25 -9.48 3.24
C THR A 199 -16.40 -9.33 4.75
N ILE A 200 -15.98 -8.18 5.29
CA ILE A 200 -16.09 -7.81 6.69
C ILE A 200 -16.45 -6.32 6.71
N PRO A 201 -17.54 -5.90 7.38
CA PRO A 201 -17.89 -4.48 7.46
C PRO A 201 -16.73 -3.66 8.01
N LEU A 202 -16.23 -2.72 7.21
CA LEU A 202 -15.13 -1.81 7.57
C LEU A 202 -15.55 -0.36 7.24
N PRO A 203 -16.46 0.24 8.04
CA PRO A 203 -17.09 1.52 7.68
C PRO A 203 -16.10 2.65 7.44
N HIS A 204 -15.01 2.70 8.23
CA HIS A 204 -13.95 3.68 8.06
C HIS A 204 -13.28 3.58 6.68
N ILE A 205 -13.01 2.36 6.21
CA ILE A 205 -12.33 2.12 4.93
C ILE A 205 -13.27 2.37 3.76
N GLU A 206 -14.54 2.01 3.88
CA GLU A 206 -15.56 2.30 2.87
C GLU A 206 -15.72 3.81 2.68
N GLN A 207 -15.85 4.56 3.78
CA GLN A 207 -15.92 6.01 3.72
C GLN A 207 -14.66 6.64 3.11
N GLU A 208 -13.47 6.16 3.49
CA GLU A 208 -12.21 6.69 2.95
C GLU A 208 -12.06 6.36 1.45
N ALA A 209 -12.49 5.17 1.01
CA ALA A 209 -12.52 4.78 -0.40
C ALA A 209 -13.48 5.67 -1.22
N GLU A 210 -14.68 5.94 -0.71
CA GLU A 210 -15.68 6.81 -1.36
C GLU A 210 -15.17 8.25 -1.52
N VAL A 211 -14.59 8.81 -0.46
CA VAL A 211 -13.99 10.16 -0.51
C VAL A 211 -12.88 10.20 -1.55
N LEU A 212 -11.98 9.21 -1.54
CA LEU A 212 -10.86 9.16 -2.46
C LEU A 212 -11.33 8.96 -3.91
N GLU A 213 -12.39 8.18 -4.15
CA GLU A 213 -12.98 8.00 -5.48
C GLU A 213 -13.52 9.33 -6.03
N SER A 214 -14.24 10.08 -5.20
CA SER A 214 -14.75 11.41 -5.54
C SER A 214 -13.62 12.39 -5.86
N ASP A 215 -12.58 12.41 -5.03
CA ASP A 215 -11.42 13.29 -5.21
C ASP A 215 -10.62 12.96 -6.48
N VAL A 216 -10.45 11.67 -6.78
CA VAL A 216 -9.79 11.20 -8.01
C VAL A 216 -10.59 11.62 -9.24
N LEU A 217 -11.93 11.47 -9.21
CA LEU A 217 -12.79 11.88 -10.32
C LEU A 217 -12.67 13.38 -10.59
N MET A 218 -12.71 14.20 -9.54
CA MET A 218 -12.54 15.65 -9.65
C MET A 218 -11.19 16.01 -10.29
N HIS A 219 -10.09 15.45 -9.79
CA HIS A 219 -8.76 15.76 -10.31
C HIS A 219 -8.51 15.21 -11.72
N GLN A 220 -9.16 14.09 -12.07
CA GLN A 220 -9.18 13.58 -13.44
C GLN A 220 -9.85 14.58 -14.39
N CYS A 221 -10.99 15.17 -14.02
CA CYS A 221 -11.64 16.23 -14.80
C CYS A 221 -10.75 17.47 -14.97
N ILE A 222 -10.02 17.87 -13.93
CA ILE A 222 -9.05 18.97 -14.00
C ILE A 222 -7.94 18.64 -15.01
N ALA A 223 -7.36 17.44 -14.95
CA ALA A 223 -6.30 17.03 -15.86
C ALA A 223 -6.80 16.94 -17.32
N GLU A 224 -8.03 16.48 -17.55
CA GLU A 224 -8.69 16.49 -18.87
C GLU A 224 -8.94 17.91 -19.40
N SER A 225 -9.31 18.85 -18.52
CA SER A 225 -9.44 20.26 -18.89
C SER A 225 -8.10 20.87 -19.31
N MET A 226 -7.02 20.56 -18.57
CA MET A 226 -5.67 20.98 -18.93
C MET A 226 -5.24 20.44 -20.30
N GLN A 227 -5.53 19.16 -20.57
CA GLN A 227 -5.28 18.55 -21.88
C GLN A 227 -6.02 19.30 -22.99
N ALA A 228 -7.32 19.56 -22.81
CA ALA A 228 -8.15 20.25 -23.79
C ALA A 228 -7.63 21.67 -24.08
N ASN A 229 -7.22 22.41 -23.04
CA ASN A 229 -6.62 23.74 -23.20
C ASN A 229 -5.29 23.69 -23.97
N GLN A 230 -4.43 22.71 -23.69
CA GLN A 230 -3.16 22.60 -24.42
C GLN A 230 -3.37 22.28 -25.89
N ILE A 231 -4.29 21.36 -26.23
CA ILE A 231 -4.61 21.03 -27.62
C ILE A 231 -5.19 22.26 -28.34
N GLY A 232 -6.11 22.98 -27.69
CA GLY A 232 -6.67 24.23 -28.24
C GLY A 232 -5.60 25.28 -28.53
N GLU A 233 -4.67 25.49 -27.60
CA GLU A 233 -3.56 26.44 -27.76
C GLU A 233 -2.58 26.02 -28.88
N GLU A 234 -2.29 24.72 -29.00
CA GLU A 234 -1.45 24.19 -30.08
C GLU A 234 -2.10 24.41 -31.46
N LEU A 235 -3.41 24.14 -31.58
CA LEU A 235 -4.18 24.37 -32.80
C LEU A 235 -4.27 25.86 -33.13
N PHE A 236 -4.50 26.71 -32.12
CA PHE A 236 -4.55 28.16 -32.28
C PHE A 236 -3.22 28.72 -32.78
N ARG A 237 -2.10 28.27 -32.20
CA ARG A 237 -0.76 28.68 -32.64
C ARG A 237 -0.50 28.26 -34.08
N LYS A 238 -0.88 27.04 -34.46
CA LYS A 238 -0.74 26.55 -35.84
C LYS A 238 -1.53 27.42 -36.82
N LEU A 239 -2.77 27.76 -36.48
CA LEU A 239 -3.63 28.63 -37.28
C LEU A 239 -3.02 30.04 -37.46
N LEU A 240 -2.36 30.59 -36.43
CA LEU A 240 -1.75 31.91 -36.50
C LEU A 240 -0.40 31.94 -37.23
N MET A 241 0.40 30.89 -37.10
CA MET A 241 1.82 30.91 -37.50
C MET A 241 2.11 30.13 -38.78
N ASP A 242 1.31 29.10 -39.08
CA ASP A 242 1.65 28.11 -40.13
C ASP A 242 0.72 28.19 -41.34
N GLU A 243 -0.45 28.82 -41.23
CA GLU A 243 -1.43 28.91 -42.33
C GLU A 243 -1.46 30.31 -42.95
N GLU A 244 -1.16 30.40 -44.26
CA GLU A 244 -1.24 31.66 -45.02
C GLU A 244 -2.68 32.15 -45.24
N LYS A 245 -3.66 31.24 -45.16
CA LYS A 245 -5.09 31.55 -45.29
C LYS A 245 -5.84 31.01 -44.08
N LEU A 246 -6.68 31.84 -43.50
CA LEU A 246 -7.47 31.49 -42.32
C LEU A 246 -8.39 30.28 -42.62
N ASN A 247 -8.11 29.15 -41.98
CA ASN A 247 -8.98 27.98 -41.98
C ASN A 247 -10.06 28.12 -40.91
N ILE A 248 -11.29 28.43 -41.34
CA ILE A 248 -12.44 28.65 -40.46
C ILE A 248 -12.81 27.38 -39.67
N ASP A 249 -12.65 26.18 -40.25
CA ASP A 249 -12.97 24.93 -39.56
C ASP A 249 -12.05 24.73 -38.36
N MET A 250 -10.77 25.03 -38.50
CA MET A 250 -9.81 25.00 -37.39
C MET A 250 -10.11 26.05 -36.30
N VAL A 251 -10.69 27.21 -36.66
CA VAL A 251 -11.15 28.20 -35.66
C VAL A 251 -12.25 27.60 -34.78
N TYR A 252 -13.22 26.91 -35.38
CA TYR A 252 -14.27 26.23 -34.63
C TYR A 252 -13.71 25.10 -33.76
N GLU A 253 -12.75 24.32 -34.26
CA GLU A 253 -12.08 23.29 -33.44
C GLU A 253 -11.39 23.87 -32.21
N VAL A 254 -10.68 25.01 -32.35
CA VAL A 254 -10.06 25.71 -31.21
C VAL A 254 -11.11 26.14 -30.19
N ILE A 255 -12.22 26.74 -30.63
CA ILE A 255 -13.33 27.16 -29.76
C ILE A 255 -13.93 25.96 -29.04
N ASP A 256 -14.13 24.84 -29.74
CA ASP A 256 -14.68 23.61 -29.17
C ASP A 256 -13.77 23.04 -28.09
N TRP A 257 -12.46 23.03 -28.31
CA TRP A 257 -11.48 22.56 -27.31
C TRP A 257 -11.49 23.42 -26.04
N HIS A 258 -11.52 24.74 -26.16
CA HIS A 258 -11.62 25.62 -24.99
C HIS A 258 -12.98 25.52 -24.30
N THR A 259 -14.07 25.36 -25.06
CA THR A 259 -15.40 25.13 -24.50
C THR A 259 -15.44 23.83 -23.71
N LYS A 260 -14.84 22.76 -24.25
CA LYS A 260 -14.70 21.47 -23.56
C LYS A 260 -13.88 21.60 -22.28
N ALA A 261 -12.79 22.36 -22.30
CA ALA A 261 -11.98 22.61 -21.10
C ALA A 261 -12.79 23.30 -19.99
N VAL A 262 -13.60 24.31 -20.34
CA VAL A 262 -14.48 25.02 -19.40
C VAL A 262 -15.56 24.10 -18.84
N LEU A 263 -16.23 23.32 -19.70
CA LEU A 263 -17.30 22.39 -19.29
C LEU A 263 -16.77 21.36 -18.27
N LYS A 264 -15.59 20.79 -18.53
CA LYS A 264 -14.94 19.82 -17.65
C LYS A 264 -14.63 20.37 -16.25
N THR A 265 -14.37 21.67 -16.14
CA THR A 265 -14.20 22.34 -14.84
C THR A 265 -15.50 22.84 -14.22
N ARG A 266 -16.56 23.07 -15.01
CA ARG A 266 -17.86 23.56 -14.52
C ARG A 266 -18.73 22.47 -13.91
N GLU A 267 -18.70 21.27 -14.49
CA GLU A 267 -19.39 20.09 -13.91
C GLU A 267 -18.91 19.81 -12.47
N ILE A 268 -17.70 20.25 -12.12
CA ILE A 268 -17.14 20.19 -10.75
C ILE A 268 -17.96 21.07 -9.78
N THR A 269 -18.18 22.34 -10.12
CA THR A 269 -18.96 23.29 -9.30
C THR A 269 -20.42 22.89 -9.10
N GLU A 270 -21.04 22.19 -10.06
CA GLU A 270 -22.45 21.79 -9.96
C GLU A 270 -22.65 20.47 -9.20
N VAL A 271 -21.66 19.58 -9.20
CA VAL A 271 -21.69 18.33 -8.41
C VAL A 271 -21.42 18.60 -6.92
N GLU A 272 -20.58 19.60 -6.59
CA GLU A 272 -20.36 20.06 -5.21
C GLU A 272 -21.56 20.80 -4.58
N MET A 273 -22.56 21.21 -5.38
CA MET A 273 -23.76 21.92 -4.90
C MET A 273 -25.00 21.03 -4.74
N LYS A 274 -24.88 19.70 -4.90
CA LYS A 274 -25.98 18.79 -4.60
C LYS A 274 -25.95 18.40 -3.12
N PRO A 275 -26.98 18.79 -2.32
CA PRO A 275 -27.05 18.51 -0.88
C PRO A 275 -27.26 17.03 -0.56
#